data_AF-A0A7S4JYW0-F1
#
_entry.id   AF-A0A7S4JYW0-F1
#
_cell.length_a   1.000
_cell.length_b   1.000
_cell.length_c   1.000
_cell.angle_alpha   90.00
_cell.angle_beta   90.00
_cell.angle_gamma   90.00
#
_symmetry.space_group_name_H-M   'P 1'
#
loop_
_entity.id
_entity.type
_entity.pdbx_description
1 polymer ?
#
loop_
_entity_poly.entity_id
_entity_poly.type
_entity_poly.pdbx_seq_one_letter_code
_entity_poly.pdbx_strand_id
1 'polypeptide(L)'
;SSVAADDSGGGSPRRRKQLGRQASFHTHITFRHFPLKVADYPDIKTGPGVGLGWDPIGPDEEIPLDEHEENKPEEKKSHKDMHLVVFQRWNALVDAGYNRKEIENEMKRIKRERK
;
A
#
# COMPACT_ATOMS: atom_id res chain seq x y z
N SER A 1 47.26 -45.09 -42.71
CA SER A 1 47.20 -43.70 -42.21
C SER A 1 46.67 -42.82 -43.33
N SER A 2 45.67 -41.97 -43.20
CA SER A 2 44.89 -41.56 -42.04
C SER A 2 43.65 -40.79 -42.54
N VAL A 3 42.54 -40.97 -41.82
CA VAL A 3 41.37 -40.08 -41.61
C VAL A 3 40.55 -39.61 -42.82
N ALA A 4 39.37 -40.22 -42.99
CA ALA A 4 38.18 -39.57 -43.53
C ALA A 4 37.58 -38.69 -42.42
N ALA A 5 37.34 -37.41 -42.72
CA ALA A 5 36.63 -36.50 -41.82
C ALA A 5 35.13 -36.52 -42.15
N ASP A 6 34.35 -36.98 -41.18
CA ASP A 6 32.90 -36.81 -41.05
C ASP A 6 32.55 -35.31 -41.04
N ASP A 7 31.77 -34.85 -42.02
CA ASP A 7 31.20 -33.50 -42.03
C ASP A 7 29.75 -33.53 -41.52
N SER A 8 29.65 -33.40 -40.20
CA SER A 8 28.74 -32.53 -39.45
C SER A 8 27.32 -32.32 -39.97
N GLY A 9 26.38 -32.95 -39.25
CA GLY A 9 24.94 -32.87 -39.47
C GLY A 9 24.34 -31.46 -39.60
N GLY A 10 23.49 -31.32 -40.61
CA GLY A 10 22.62 -30.17 -40.82
C GLY A 10 21.61 -29.98 -39.70
N GLY A 11 21.98 -29.19 -38.70
CA GLY A 11 21.07 -28.68 -37.68
C GLY A 11 20.16 -27.60 -38.27
N SER A 12 18.90 -27.93 -38.56
CA SER A 12 17.88 -26.93 -38.88
C SER A 12 17.80 -25.86 -37.78
N PRO A 13 17.86 -24.56 -38.11
CA PRO A 13 17.75 -23.51 -37.11
C PRO A 13 16.34 -23.53 -36.52
N ARG A 14 16.23 -23.94 -35.25
CA ARG A 14 14.99 -23.82 -34.48
C ARG A 14 14.61 -22.34 -34.42
N ARG A 15 13.64 -21.93 -35.26
CA ARG A 15 12.96 -20.63 -35.15
C ARG A 15 12.42 -20.50 -33.73
N ARG A 16 13.14 -19.75 -32.88
CA ARG A 16 12.64 -19.30 -31.58
C ARG A 16 11.39 -18.46 -31.86
N LYS A 17 10.20 -18.99 -31.56
CA LYS A 17 8.98 -18.18 -31.47
C LYS A 17 9.24 -17.13 -30.39
N GLN A 18 9.55 -15.90 -30.80
CA GLN A 18 9.51 -14.77 -29.90
C GLN A 18 8.04 -14.62 -29.48
N LEU A 19 7.72 -15.06 -28.26
CA LEU A 19 6.46 -14.68 -27.62
C LEU A 19 6.54 -13.17 -27.45
N GLY A 20 5.75 -12.44 -28.25
CA GLY A 20 5.59 -11.00 -28.09
C GLY A 20 5.05 -10.75 -26.69
N ARG A 21 5.92 -10.38 -25.76
CA ARG A 21 5.51 -9.94 -24.42
C ARG A 21 4.85 -8.58 -24.60
N GLN A 22 3.54 -8.58 -24.78
CA GLN A 22 2.75 -7.37 -24.64
C GLN A 22 2.57 -7.12 -23.15
N ALA A 23 3.19 -6.06 -22.64
CA ALA A 23 2.90 -5.51 -21.32
C ALA A 23 1.94 -4.34 -21.53
N SER A 24 0.74 -4.44 -20.96
CA SER A 24 -0.19 -3.32 -20.84
C SER A 24 -0.12 -2.80 -19.41
N PHE A 25 0.17 -1.53 -19.24
CA PHE A 25 0.09 -0.87 -17.94
C PHE A 25 -1.34 -0.40 -17.70
N HIS A 26 -1.79 -0.49 -16.46
CA HIS A 26 -3.09 0.03 -16.07
C HIS A 26 -3.02 1.56 -16.17
N THR A 27 -3.95 2.16 -16.92
CA THR A 27 -3.95 3.61 -17.22
C THR A 27 -4.67 4.44 -16.16
N HIS A 28 -5.23 3.78 -15.14
CA HIS A 28 -6.01 4.41 -14.09
C HIS A 28 -5.45 4.04 -12.71
N ILE A 29 -5.61 4.95 -11.75
CA ILE A 29 -5.36 4.73 -10.34
C ILE A 29 -6.72 4.60 -9.65
N THR A 30 -6.85 3.57 -8.80
CA THR A 30 -8.06 3.35 -8.00
C THR A 30 -7.80 3.76 -6.55
N PHE A 31 -8.62 4.65 -6.00
CA PHE A 31 -8.65 5.01 -4.58
C PHE A 31 -9.77 4.26 -3.88
N ARG A 32 -9.44 3.72 -2.70
CA ARG A 32 -10.38 3.05 -1.81
C ARG A 32 -10.35 3.73 -0.46
N HIS A 33 -11.54 4.06 0.03
CA HIS A 33 -11.71 4.61 1.37
C HIS A 33 -11.98 3.47 2.35
N PHE A 34 -11.36 3.49 3.52
CA PHE A 34 -11.53 2.48 4.56
C PHE A 34 -11.89 3.16 5.88
N PRO A 35 -12.72 2.53 6.74
CA PRO A 35 -13.05 3.09 8.03
C PRO A 35 -11.81 3.08 8.91
N LEU A 36 -11.66 4.14 9.70
CA LEU A 36 -10.69 4.14 10.79
C LEU A 36 -11.22 3.27 11.94
N LYS A 37 -10.34 2.43 12.49
CA LYS A 37 -10.63 1.59 13.66
C LYS A 37 -9.59 1.82 14.74
N VAL A 38 -9.99 1.64 16.00
CA VAL A 38 -9.02 1.53 17.10
C VAL A 38 -8.19 0.27 16.87
N ALA A 39 -6.87 0.41 16.90
CA ALA A 39 -5.94 -0.68 16.66
C ALA A 39 -5.17 -1.04 17.93
N ASP A 40 -4.94 -2.33 18.12
CA ASP A 40 -4.16 -2.88 19.21
C ASP A 40 -2.66 -2.86 18.88
N TYR A 41 -2.09 -1.66 18.78
CA TYR A 41 -0.65 -1.52 18.57
C TYR A 41 0.04 -0.98 19.83
N PRO A 42 0.68 -1.86 20.62
CA PRO A 42 1.21 -1.48 21.94
C PRO A 42 2.40 -0.51 21.87
N ASP A 43 3.01 -0.33 20.69
CA ASP A 43 4.18 0.53 20.51
C ASP A 43 3.88 1.99 20.10
N ILE A 44 2.67 2.48 20.36
CA ILE A 44 2.32 3.87 20.02
C ILE A 44 2.62 4.81 21.19
N LYS A 45 3.61 5.70 21.00
CA LYS A 45 3.98 6.75 21.98
C LYS A 45 2.99 7.91 22.05
N THR A 46 2.12 8.05 21.05
CA THR A 46 1.40 9.30 20.74
C THR A 46 -0.13 9.16 20.74
N GLY A 47 -0.69 8.16 21.41
CA GLY A 47 -2.15 8.03 21.52
C GLY A 47 -2.68 6.60 21.34
N PRO A 48 -4.01 6.45 21.26
CA PRO A 48 -4.64 5.17 20.96
C PRO A 48 -4.14 4.67 19.60
N GLY A 49 -4.03 3.36 19.43
CA GLY A 49 -3.73 2.84 18.11
C GLY A 49 -4.87 3.11 17.16
N VAL A 50 -4.52 3.48 15.93
CA VAL A 50 -5.49 3.67 14.85
C VAL A 50 -5.02 2.86 13.66
N GLY A 51 -5.94 2.13 13.07
CA GLY A 51 -5.72 1.31 11.89
C GLY A 51 -6.84 1.52 10.88
N LEU A 52 -6.67 0.93 9.70
CA LEU A 52 -7.70 0.85 8.70
C LEU A 52 -8.48 -0.45 8.89
N GLY A 53 -9.81 -0.37 8.80
CA GLY A 53 -10.63 -1.56 8.60
C GLY A 53 -10.43 -2.15 7.22
N TRP A 54 -10.79 -3.42 7.05
CA TRP A 54 -10.68 -4.10 5.76
C TRP A 54 -11.88 -3.88 4.85
N ASP A 55 -12.99 -3.40 5.40
CA ASP A 55 -14.25 -3.20 4.67
C ASP A 55 -14.25 -1.80 4.07
N PRO A 56 -14.16 -1.63 2.74
CA PRO A 56 -14.13 -0.31 2.13
C PRO A 56 -15.45 0.44 2.35
N ILE A 57 -15.36 1.78 2.45
CA ILE A 57 -16.50 2.69 2.54
C ILE A 57 -16.77 3.23 1.14
N GLY A 58 -17.94 2.90 0.60
CA GLY A 58 -18.40 3.46 -0.66
C GLY A 58 -17.74 2.84 -1.89
N PRO A 59 -17.99 3.42 -3.08
CA PRO A 59 -17.42 2.93 -4.33
C PRO A 59 -15.94 3.29 -4.46
N ASP A 60 -15.24 2.51 -5.27
CA ASP A 60 -13.88 2.80 -5.72
C ASP A 60 -13.91 4.09 -6.58
N GLU A 61 -12.99 5.01 -6.31
CA GLU A 61 -12.77 6.20 -7.14
C GLU A 61 -11.64 5.92 -8.13
N GLU A 62 -11.83 6.24 -9.41
CA GLU A 62 -10.81 6.04 -10.44
C GLU A 62 -10.44 7.37 -11.08
N ILE A 63 -9.14 7.62 -11.22
CA ILE A 63 -8.61 8.75 -11.99
C ILE A 63 -7.58 8.26 -13.01
N PRO A 64 -7.46 8.91 -14.19
CA PRO A 64 -6.37 8.65 -15.12
C PRO A 64 -5.01 8.86 -14.46
N LEU A 65 -4.06 7.97 -14.77
CA LEU A 65 -2.70 8.04 -14.25
C LEU A 65 -2.03 9.37 -14.60
N ASP A 66 -2.21 9.84 -15.84
CA ASP A 66 -1.62 11.09 -16.33
C ASP A 66 -2.10 12.29 -15.50
N GLU A 67 -3.40 12.35 -15.18
CA GLU A 67 -3.98 13.41 -14.35
C GLU A 67 -3.43 13.39 -12.91
N HIS A 68 -3.20 12.20 -12.34
CA HIS A 68 -2.59 12.08 -11.02
C HIS A 68 -1.14 12.57 -10.99
N GLU A 69 -0.36 12.28 -12.04
CA GLU A 69 1.04 12.68 -12.12
C GLU A 69 1.20 14.19 -12.34
N GLU A 70 0.34 14.81 -13.17
CA GLU A 70 0.33 16.25 -13.40
C GLU A 70 -0.04 17.05 -12.13
N ASN A 71 -0.98 16.54 -11.34
CA ASN A 71 -1.46 17.22 -10.13
C ASN A 71 -0.65 16.92 -8.87
N LYS A 72 0.42 16.13 -8.98
CA LYS A 72 1.19 15.72 -7.81
C LYS A 72 1.98 16.92 -7.27
N PRO A 73 1.84 17.29 -5.98
CA PRO A 73 2.65 18.36 -5.42
C PRO A 73 4.14 17.98 -5.53
N GLU A 74 4.97 18.92 -6.02
CA GLU A 74 6.41 18.72 -6.21
C GLU A 74 7.15 18.46 -4.89
N GLU A 75 6.56 18.90 -3.77
CA GLU A 75 7.12 18.70 -2.45
C GLU A 75 6.94 17.25 -1.96
N LYS A 76 8.06 16.58 -1.69
CA LYS A 76 8.07 15.32 -0.95
C LYS A 76 7.51 15.58 0.44
N LYS A 77 6.35 14.99 0.75
CA LYS A 77 5.79 15.00 2.11
C LYS A 77 6.87 14.58 3.10
N SER A 78 7.10 15.41 4.10
CA SER A 78 8.04 15.10 5.16
C SER A 78 7.51 13.92 5.98
N HIS A 79 8.38 13.21 6.68
CA HIS A 79 7.95 12.15 7.59
C HIS A 79 6.91 12.67 8.60
N LYS A 80 7.00 13.94 9.02
CA LYS A 80 6.03 14.56 9.94
C LYS A 80 4.63 14.68 9.34
N ASP A 81 4.53 14.89 8.04
CA ASP A 81 3.25 15.01 7.32
C ASP A 81 2.57 13.66 7.13
N MET A 82 3.29 12.56 7.37
CA MET A 82 2.75 11.20 7.37
C MET A 82 2.20 10.76 8.73
N HIS A 83 2.47 11.50 9.81
CA HIS A 83 1.96 11.17 11.14
C HIS A 83 0.65 11.91 11.41
N LEU A 84 -0.39 11.17 11.79
CA LEU A 84 -1.56 11.76 12.41
C LEU A 84 -1.18 12.39 13.75
N VAL A 85 -1.38 13.70 13.87
CA VAL A 85 -1.20 14.42 15.14
C VAL A 85 -2.18 13.87 16.19
N VAL A 86 -1.80 13.88 17.46
CA VAL A 86 -2.59 13.32 18.58
C VAL A 86 -4.05 13.81 18.56
N PHE A 87 -4.25 15.11 18.32
CA PHE A 87 -5.59 15.69 18.25
C PHE A 87 -6.40 15.22 17.04
N GLN A 88 -5.78 15.15 15.86
CA GLN A 88 -6.43 14.63 14.64
C GLN A 88 -6.82 13.17 14.83
N ARG A 89 -5.94 12.39 15.46
CA ARG A 89 -6.18 10.99 15.80
C ARG A 89 -7.36 10.82 16.75
N TRP A 90 -7.43 11.67 17.77
CA TRP A 90 -8.54 11.66 18.72
C TRP A 90 -9.86 11.98 18.04
N ASN A 91 -9.92 13.06 17.26
CA ASN A 91 -11.13 13.47 16.56
C ASN A 91 -11.57 12.40 15.58
N ALA A 92 -10.65 11.80 14.83
CA ALA A 92 -10.97 10.73 13.90
C ALA A 92 -11.61 9.50 14.57
N LEU A 93 -11.21 9.17 15.80
CA LEU A 93 -11.85 8.11 16.58
C LEU A 93 -13.23 8.52 17.09
N VAL A 94 -13.40 9.77 17.52
CA VAL A 94 -14.71 10.30 17.91
C VAL A 94 -15.67 10.31 16.72
N ASP A 95 -15.21 10.75 15.56
CA ASP A 95 -15.98 10.76 14.30
C ASP A 95 -16.33 9.34 13.84
N ALA A 96 -15.45 8.36 14.11
CA ALA A 96 -15.71 6.95 13.90
C ALA A 96 -16.69 6.33 14.93
N GLY A 97 -17.21 7.12 15.87
CA GLY A 97 -18.24 6.72 16.83
C GLY A 97 -17.71 6.17 18.16
N TYR A 98 -16.39 6.20 18.40
CA TYR A 98 -15.83 5.78 19.68
C TYR A 98 -16.07 6.85 20.74
N ASN A 99 -16.53 6.43 21.91
CA ASN A 99 -16.73 7.37 22.99
C ASN A 99 -15.38 7.70 23.68
N ARG A 100 -15.34 8.87 24.33
CA ARG A 100 -14.14 9.32 25.06
C ARG A 100 -13.64 8.33 26.10
N LYS A 101 -14.52 7.60 26.79
CA LYS A 101 -14.12 6.63 27.83
C LYS A 101 -13.44 5.41 27.21
N GLU A 102 -13.90 4.91 26.07
CA GLU A 102 -13.29 3.80 25.33
C GLU A 102 -11.87 4.16 24.93
N ILE A 103 -11.70 5.35 24.35
CA ILE A 103 -10.38 5.87 23.94
C ILE A 103 -9.44 6.01 25.15
N GLU A 104 -9.92 6.56 26.27
CA GLU A 104 -9.13 6.70 27.50
C GLU A 104 -8.77 5.35 28.15
N ASN A 105 -9.69 4.39 28.12
CA ASN A 105 -9.45 3.04 28.66
C ASN A 105 -8.38 2.31 27.85
N GLU A 106 -8.43 2.43 26.53
CA GLU A 106 -7.45 1.84 25.64
C GLU A 106 -6.06 2.46 25.85
N MET A 107 -6.02 3.79 25.99
CA MET A 107 -4.79 4.49 26.35
C MET A 107 -4.19 4.02 27.69
N LYS A 108 -5.04 3.77 28.69
CA LYS A 108 -4.60 3.23 30.00
C LYS A 108 -4.08 1.80 29.85
N ARG A 109 -4.70 0.97 29.00
CA ARG A 109 -4.26 -0.40 28.70
C ARG A 109 -2.86 -0.41 28.09
N ILE A 110 -2.66 0.33 27.00
CA ILE A 110 -1.36 0.46 26.32
C ILE A 110 -0.27 0.95 27.28
N LYS A 111 -0.58 1.93 28.13
CA LYS A 111 0.38 2.45 29.13
C LYS A 111 0.77 1.38 30.17
N ARG A 112 -0.14 0.47 30.51
CA ARG A 112 0.13 -0.63 31.44
C ARG A 112 1.00 -1.71 30.81
N GLU A 113 0.73 -2.08 29.56
CA GLU A 113 1.48 -3.11 28.83
C GLU A 113 2.95 -2.73 28.55
N ARG A 114 3.25 -1.42 28.61
CA ARG A 114 4.62 -0.89 28.47
C ARG A 114 5.45 -0.87 29.75
N LYS A 115 4.82 -1.08 30.91
CA LYS A 115 5.50 -1.14 32.21
C LYS A 115 5.93 -2.57 32.50
#